data_AF-A0AAE0FXT2-F1
#
_entry.id   AF-A0AAE0FXT2-F1
#
_cell.length_a   1.000
_cell.length_b   1.000
_cell.length_c   1.000
_cell.angle_alpha   90.00
_cell.angle_beta   90.00
_cell.angle_gamma   90.00
#
_symmetry.space_group_name_H-M   'P 1'
#
loop_
_entity.id
_entity.type
_entity.pdbx_description
1 polymer ?
#
loop_
_entity_poly.entity_id
_entity_poly.type
_entity_poly.pdbx_seq_one_letter_code
_entity_poly.pdbx_strand_id
1 'polypeptide(L)'
;MRMMCYMAGATKVLELGFPTERIVRGGLQIGVEAPWVVDLVGVDVSKGALQKCSAALHHRQALVEAEGKTFPRTAVLQGSLDTVGRDPRAHGSDAVVMVEVVEHLDPQPLEALGEVVLRCLRPPLFIVSTPNKDYNLVLHTLLGGLLENGLREADHRFEWTQSEFQLLHGNFATSGLGIQQLVRP
;
A
#
# COMPACT_ATOMS: atom_id res chain seq x y z
N MET A 1 14.18 -1.11 -1.59
CA MET A 1 14.93 -0.78 -2.82
C MET A 1 14.08 -0.83 -4.11
N ARG A 2 13.43 -1.94 -4.51
CA ARG A 2 12.66 -1.99 -5.79
C ARG A 2 11.46 -1.04 -5.89
N MET A 3 10.62 -0.95 -4.86
CA MET A 3 9.42 -0.07 -4.87
C MET A 3 9.75 1.41 -5.11
N MET A 4 10.92 1.86 -4.65
CA MET A 4 11.33 3.26 -4.77
C MET A 4 11.75 3.64 -6.17
N CYS A 5 12.35 2.70 -6.92
CA CYS A 5 12.67 2.92 -8.34
C CYS A 5 11.40 3.12 -9.18
N TYR A 6 10.30 2.43 -8.85
CA TYR A 6 9.03 2.60 -9.56
C TYR A 6 8.38 3.95 -9.28
N MET A 7 8.57 4.51 -8.09
CA MET A 7 8.05 5.82 -7.70
C MET A 7 8.97 6.99 -8.12
N ALA A 8 9.99 6.74 -8.93
CA ALA A 8 10.87 7.80 -9.42
C ALA A 8 10.03 8.83 -10.23
N GLY A 9 9.94 10.05 -9.70
CA GLY A 9 9.14 11.12 -10.28
C GLY A 9 7.73 11.29 -9.71
N ALA A 10 7.26 10.40 -8.84
CA ALA A 10 6.02 10.63 -8.09
C ALA A 10 6.28 11.63 -6.96
N THR A 11 5.59 12.76 -6.96
CA THR A 11 5.74 13.82 -5.95
C THR A 11 4.64 13.78 -4.89
N LYS A 12 3.43 13.35 -5.28
CA LYS A 12 2.32 13.06 -4.37
C LYS A 12 1.98 11.58 -4.37
N VAL A 13 2.03 10.94 -3.20
CA VAL A 13 1.75 9.51 -3.04
C VAL A 13 0.56 9.29 -2.11
N LEU A 14 -0.38 8.45 -2.54
CA LEU A 14 -1.47 7.93 -1.71
C LEU A 14 -1.18 6.48 -1.34
N GLU A 15 -1.09 6.17 -0.05
CA GLU A 15 -0.97 4.80 0.44
C GLU A 15 -2.30 4.37 1.09
N LEU A 16 -2.93 3.35 0.53
CA LEU A 16 -4.16 2.75 1.02
C LEU A 16 -3.82 1.54 1.91
N GLY A 17 -4.44 1.44 3.08
CA GLY A 17 -4.11 0.43 4.10
C GLY A 17 -2.81 0.78 4.82
N PHE A 18 -2.72 2.03 5.29
CA PHE A 18 -1.52 2.66 5.83
C PHE A 18 -1.18 2.13 7.24
N PRO A 19 -0.23 1.19 7.37
CA PRO A 19 -0.02 0.51 8.63
C PRO A 19 0.89 1.33 9.54
N THR A 20 0.51 1.42 10.82
CA THR A 20 1.25 2.17 11.84
C THR A 20 2.66 1.61 12.04
N GLU A 21 2.78 0.28 12.02
CA GLU A 21 4.00 -0.47 12.29
C GLU A 21 5.06 -0.28 11.22
N ARG A 22 4.67 0.00 9.96
CA ARG A 22 5.64 0.33 8.90
C ARG A 22 6.21 1.73 9.11
N ILE A 23 5.48 2.70 9.64
CA ILE A 23 6.09 4.02 9.96
C ILE A 23 7.09 3.91 11.10
N VAL A 24 6.82 3.05 12.09
CA VAL A 24 7.62 2.90 13.32
C VAL A 24 8.83 1.97 13.13
N ARG A 25 8.78 0.98 12.23
CA ARG A 25 9.86 -0.01 12.00
C ARG A 25 10.67 0.20 10.70
N GLY A 26 10.51 1.31 10.00
CA GLY A 26 11.33 1.64 8.82
C GLY A 26 10.70 1.35 7.45
N GLY A 27 9.38 1.23 7.38
CA GLY A 27 8.55 1.06 6.19
C GLY A 27 7.89 2.32 5.63
N LEU A 28 7.95 3.48 6.31
CA LEU A 28 7.86 4.77 5.62
C LEU A 28 9.22 5.14 5.02
N GLN A 29 9.69 4.31 4.09
CA GLN A 29 10.88 4.62 3.31
C GLN A 29 10.61 5.81 2.37
N ILE A 30 9.35 6.14 2.09
CA ILE A 30 9.00 7.18 1.12
C ILE A 30 9.51 8.57 1.55
N GLY A 31 9.51 8.93 2.84
CA GLY A 31 10.01 10.23 3.28
C GLY A 31 11.53 10.33 3.48
N VAL A 32 12.21 9.20 3.72
CA VAL A 32 13.66 9.16 4.06
C VAL A 32 14.50 8.71 2.88
N GLU A 33 14.02 7.72 2.13
CA GLU A 33 14.70 7.10 1.01
C GLU A 33 14.14 7.58 -0.34
N ALA A 34 13.03 8.34 -0.37
CA ALA A 34 12.50 9.02 -1.55
C ALA A 34 12.27 10.53 -1.31
N PRO A 35 13.36 11.31 -1.15
CA PRO A 35 13.29 12.74 -0.84
C PRO A 35 12.56 13.60 -1.90
N TRP A 36 12.26 13.06 -3.08
CA TRP A 36 11.48 13.72 -4.12
C TRP A 36 9.96 13.69 -3.88
N VAL A 37 9.48 12.86 -2.94
CA VAL A 37 8.08 12.87 -2.53
C VAL A 37 7.87 14.04 -1.58
N VAL A 38 6.91 14.91 -1.92
CA VAL A 38 6.61 16.14 -1.18
C VAL A 38 5.28 16.09 -0.45
N ASP A 39 4.34 15.25 -0.91
CA ASP A 39 3.04 15.03 -0.30
C ASP A 39 2.78 13.52 -0.14
N LEU A 40 2.47 13.12 1.09
CA LEU A 40 2.13 11.74 1.42
C LEU A 40 0.76 11.71 2.11
N VAL A 41 -0.15 10.92 1.57
CA VAL A 41 -1.49 10.71 2.13
C VAL A 41 -1.64 9.24 2.50
N GLY A 42 -1.80 8.96 3.78
CA GLY A 42 -2.08 7.62 4.29
C GLY A 42 -3.58 7.45 4.58
N VAL A 43 -4.15 6.31 4.20
CA VAL A 43 -5.56 5.99 4.43
C VAL A 43 -5.69 4.65 5.14
N ASP A 44 -6.46 4.60 6.21
CA ASP A 44 -6.74 3.35 6.93
C ASP A 44 -8.14 3.36 7.55
N VAL A 45 -8.72 2.17 7.74
CA VAL A 45 -10.03 2.01 8.40
C VAL A 45 -9.93 2.19 9.92
N SER A 46 -8.77 1.86 10.49
CA SER A 46 -8.52 1.85 11.92
C SER A 46 -8.13 3.24 12.43
N LYS A 47 -9.07 3.89 13.10
CA LYS A 47 -8.82 5.16 13.80
C LYS A 47 -7.65 5.05 14.79
N GLY A 48 -7.55 3.93 15.50
CA GLY A 48 -6.48 3.69 16.46
C GLY A 48 -5.10 3.57 15.80
N ALA A 49 -5.03 2.95 14.62
CA ALA A 49 -3.81 2.92 13.82
C ALA A 49 -3.44 4.35 13.37
N LEU A 50 -4.38 5.09 12.79
CA LEU A 50 -4.14 6.45 12.31
C LEU A 50 -3.65 7.42 13.41
N GLN A 51 -4.16 7.28 14.64
CA GLN A 51 -3.68 8.07 15.78
C GLN A 51 -2.22 7.77 16.11
N LYS A 52 -1.84 6.50 16.20
CA LYS A 52 -0.45 6.08 16.46
C LYS A 52 0.47 6.49 15.32
N CYS A 53 0.01 6.31 14.09
CA CYS A 53 0.67 6.72 12.86
C CYS A 53 0.95 8.22 12.85
N SER A 54 -0.05 9.05 13.12
CA SER A 54 0.11 10.51 13.19
C SER A 54 1.18 10.92 14.20
N ALA A 55 1.16 10.34 15.40
CA ALA A 55 2.19 10.59 16.41
C ALA A 55 3.60 10.16 15.94
N ALA A 56 3.71 9.01 15.28
CA ALA A 56 4.98 8.54 14.73
C ALA A 56 5.50 9.44 13.60
N LEU A 57 4.63 9.91 12.71
CA LEU A 57 4.97 10.85 11.64
C LEU A 57 5.48 12.19 12.21
N HIS A 58 4.79 12.75 13.20
CA HIS A 58 5.22 13.99 13.86
C HIS A 58 6.60 13.82 14.51
N HIS A 59 6.83 12.72 15.21
CA HIS A 59 8.14 12.44 15.80
C HIS A 59 9.22 12.30 14.73
N ARG A 60 8.94 11.56 13.64
CA ARG A 60 9.90 11.35 12.56
C ARG A 60 10.23 12.65 11.83
N GLN A 61 9.22 13.49 11.57
CA GLN A 61 9.40 14.81 10.98
C GLN A 61 10.40 15.64 11.80
N ALA A 62 10.20 15.74 13.11
CA ALA A 62 11.09 16.49 13.99
C ALA A 62 12.54 15.97 13.94
N LEU A 63 12.75 14.65 13.86
CA LEU A 63 14.09 14.06 13.71
C LEU A 63 14.72 14.39 12.35
N VAL A 64 13.98 14.29 11.25
CA VAL A 64 14.48 14.61 9.90
C VAL A 64 14.84 16.09 9.79
N GLU A 65 13.99 16.97 10.29
CA GLU A 65 14.21 18.42 10.28
C GLU A 65 15.38 18.84 11.17
N ALA A 66 15.59 18.17 12.32
CA ALA A 66 16.76 18.40 13.18
C ALA A 66 18.09 18.02 12.49
N GLU A 67 18.06 17.09 11.54
CA GLU A 67 19.21 16.74 10.68
C GLU A 67 19.39 17.72 9.49
N GLY A 68 18.56 18.76 9.38
CA GLY A 68 18.59 19.71 8.26
C GLY A 68 18.05 19.15 6.94
N LYS A 69 17.29 18.05 6.99
CA LYS A 69 16.69 17.41 5.81
C LYS A 69 15.21 17.79 5.69
N THR A 70 14.68 17.69 4.47
CA THR A 70 13.26 17.93 4.19
C THR A 70 12.42 16.70 4.55
N PHE A 71 11.23 16.95 5.09
CA PHE A 71 10.22 15.92 5.33
C PHE A 71 8.97 16.22 4.48
N PRO A 72 8.31 15.22 3.86
CA PRO A 72 7.10 15.46 3.10
C PRO A 72 5.97 15.99 3.99
N ARG A 73 5.04 16.75 3.40
CA ARG A 73 3.77 17.03 4.06
C ARG A 73 2.98 15.73 4.17
N THR A 74 2.46 15.44 5.35
CA THR A 74 1.74 14.19 5.60
C THR A 74 0.28 14.46 5.97
N ALA A 75 -0.64 13.69 5.40
CA ALA A 75 -2.03 13.63 5.82
C ALA A 75 -2.41 12.18 6.13
N VAL A 76 -3.21 11.99 7.19
CA VAL A 76 -3.79 10.69 7.54
C VAL A 76 -5.31 10.80 7.45
N LEU A 77 -5.93 9.89 6.70
CA LEU A 77 -7.35 9.86 6.43
C LEU A 77 -7.95 8.59 7.02
N GLN A 78 -9.06 8.73 7.73
CA GLN A 78 -9.87 7.57 8.09
C GLN A 78 -10.79 7.24 6.93
N GLY A 79 -10.64 6.04 6.36
CA GLY A 79 -11.40 5.62 5.20
C GLY A 79 -11.03 4.22 4.73
N SER A 80 -11.84 3.71 3.83
CA SER A 80 -11.70 2.43 3.14
C SER A 80 -11.53 2.66 1.64
N LEU A 81 -11.17 1.61 0.90
CA LEU A 81 -11.00 1.66 -0.55
C LEU A 81 -12.23 2.24 -1.28
N ASP A 82 -13.44 1.86 -0.89
CA ASP A 82 -14.69 2.32 -1.51
C ASP A 82 -15.07 3.77 -1.14
N THR A 83 -14.47 4.34 -0.09
CA THR A 83 -14.79 5.69 0.39
C THR A 83 -13.69 6.71 0.12
N VAL A 84 -12.44 6.27 -0.13
CA VAL A 84 -11.29 7.17 -0.31
C VAL A 84 -11.47 8.18 -1.44
N GLY A 85 -12.18 7.79 -2.50
CA GLY A 85 -12.47 8.66 -3.64
C GLY A 85 -13.30 9.90 -3.32
N ARG A 86 -13.92 9.96 -2.13
CA ARG A 86 -14.71 11.11 -1.67
C ARG A 86 -13.88 12.21 -1.02
N ASP A 87 -12.66 11.90 -0.57
CA ASP A 87 -11.78 12.87 0.08
C ASP A 87 -10.92 13.60 -0.95
N PRO A 88 -11.06 14.94 -1.11
CA PRO A 88 -10.27 15.73 -2.06
C PRO A 88 -8.75 15.56 -1.91
N ARG A 89 -8.27 15.19 -0.72
CA ARG A 89 -6.83 15.01 -0.46
C ARG A 89 -6.26 13.79 -1.17
N ALA A 90 -7.08 12.78 -1.48
CA ALA A 90 -6.65 11.57 -2.19
C ALA A 90 -6.43 11.80 -3.70
N HIS A 91 -7.07 12.82 -4.27
CA HIS A 91 -7.04 13.12 -5.71
C HIS A 91 -5.73 13.78 -6.17
N GLY A 92 -5.40 13.61 -7.45
CA GLY A 92 -4.20 14.17 -8.05
C GLY A 92 -2.90 13.55 -7.53
N SER A 93 -2.97 12.31 -7.03
CA SER A 93 -1.79 11.56 -6.60
C SER A 93 -1.07 10.99 -7.82
N ASP A 94 0.25 11.16 -7.86
CA ASP A 94 1.10 10.63 -8.94
C ASP A 94 1.24 9.10 -8.84
N ALA A 95 1.14 8.57 -7.62
CA ALA A 95 1.12 7.15 -7.35
C ALA A 95 0.08 6.79 -6.28
N VAL A 96 -0.60 5.67 -6.50
CA VAL A 96 -1.38 4.98 -5.47
C VAL A 96 -0.68 3.67 -5.13
N VAL A 97 -0.56 3.38 -3.83
CA VAL A 97 0.19 2.24 -3.31
C VAL A 97 -0.69 1.43 -2.37
N MET A 98 -0.71 0.10 -2.54
CA MET A 98 -1.38 -0.87 -1.69
C MET A 98 -0.40 -2.00 -1.37
N VAL A 99 0.16 -2.02 -0.17
CA VAL A 99 1.18 -3.00 0.18
C VAL A 99 0.64 -3.96 1.22
N GLU A 100 0.33 -5.18 0.77
CA GLU A 100 -0.25 -6.22 1.63
C GLU A 100 -1.58 -5.77 2.25
N VAL A 101 -2.50 -5.39 1.37
CA VAL A 101 -3.79 -4.81 1.76
C VAL A 101 -4.92 -5.51 1.04
N VAL A 102 -4.72 -5.86 -0.23
CA VAL A 102 -5.77 -6.43 -1.08
C VAL A 102 -6.30 -7.75 -0.52
N GLU A 103 -5.43 -8.58 0.05
CA GLU A 103 -5.75 -9.86 0.70
C GLU A 103 -6.64 -9.73 1.95
N HIS A 104 -6.66 -8.56 2.59
CA HIS A 104 -7.49 -8.28 3.76
C HIS A 104 -8.83 -7.65 3.39
N LEU A 105 -9.03 -7.28 2.12
CA LEU A 105 -10.28 -6.67 1.67
C LEU A 105 -11.40 -7.71 1.69
N ASP A 106 -12.52 -7.34 2.29
CA ASP A 106 -13.78 -8.05 2.09
C ASP A 106 -14.19 -7.97 0.59
N PRO A 107 -15.03 -8.89 0.09
CA PRO A 107 -15.36 -8.99 -1.34
C PRO A 107 -15.89 -7.68 -1.95
N GLN A 108 -16.74 -6.95 -1.22
CA GLN A 108 -17.35 -5.72 -1.73
C GLN A 108 -16.32 -4.59 -1.98
N PRO A 109 -15.44 -4.22 -1.04
CA PRO A 109 -14.32 -3.31 -1.33
C PRO A 109 -13.42 -3.80 -2.47
N LEU A 110 -13.13 -5.10 -2.55
CA LEU A 110 -12.28 -5.66 -3.60
C LEU A 110 -12.88 -5.47 -5.01
N GLU A 111 -14.19 -5.68 -5.16
CA GLU A 111 -14.91 -5.41 -6.42
C GLU A 111 -14.82 -3.94 -6.84
N ALA A 112 -14.76 -3.01 -5.89
CA ALA A 112 -14.65 -1.58 -6.14
C ALA A 112 -13.22 -1.14 -6.53
N LEU A 113 -12.18 -1.97 -6.36
CA LEU A 113 -10.78 -1.62 -6.56
C LEU A 113 -10.51 -1.01 -7.94
N GLY A 114 -11.00 -1.69 -9.00
CA GLY A 114 -10.82 -1.23 -10.38
C GLY A 114 -11.49 0.13 -10.61
N GLU A 115 -12.75 0.29 -10.20
CA GLU A 115 -13.49 1.55 -10.35
C GLU A 115 -12.81 2.71 -9.61
N VAL A 116 -12.44 2.49 -8.35
CA VAL A 116 -11.82 3.53 -7.51
C VAL A 116 -10.47 3.95 -8.08
N VAL A 117 -9.60 3.01 -8.41
CA VAL A 117 -8.25 3.33 -8.90
C VAL A 117 -8.30 3.89 -10.32
N LEU A 118 -9.03 3.24 -11.24
CA LEU A 118 -9.01 3.59 -12.66
C LEU A 118 -9.90 4.79 -13.03
N ARG A 119 -10.99 5.05 -12.29
CA ARG A 119 -11.95 6.10 -12.64
C ARG A 119 -12.07 7.21 -11.62
N CYS A 120 -11.83 6.93 -10.34
CA CYS A 120 -11.87 7.95 -9.31
C CYS A 120 -10.50 8.61 -9.12
N LEU A 121 -9.49 7.85 -8.69
CA LEU A 121 -8.17 8.37 -8.33
C LEU A 121 -7.28 8.65 -9.56
N ARG A 122 -7.37 7.80 -10.59
CA ARG A 122 -6.66 7.90 -11.88
C ARG A 122 -5.16 8.24 -11.73
N PRO A 123 -4.41 7.57 -10.85
CA PRO A 123 -3.00 7.87 -10.72
C PRO A 123 -2.26 7.44 -12.00
N PRO A 124 -1.18 8.11 -12.40
CA PRO A 124 -0.27 7.60 -13.42
C PRO A 124 0.36 6.25 -13.07
N LEU A 125 0.52 5.96 -11.77
CA LEU A 125 1.14 4.73 -11.27
C LEU A 125 0.29 4.08 -10.17
N PHE A 126 0.07 2.76 -10.26
CA PHE A 126 -0.61 1.99 -9.21
C PHE A 126 0.22 0.77 -8.81
N ILE A 127 0.77 0.79 -7.59
CA ILE A 127 1.58 -0.31 -7.07
C ILE A 127 0.74 -1.12 -6.09
N VAL A 128 0.67 -2.44 -6.30
CA VAL A 128 -0.03 -3.36 -5.41
C VAL A 128 0.82 -4.58 -5.09
N SER A 129 1.03 -4.89 -3.81
CA SER A 129 1.61 -6.15 -3.38
C SER A 129 0.66 -6.97 -2.53
N THR A 130 0.87 -8.28 -2.59
CA THR A 130 0.09 -9.29 -1.86
C THR A 130 0.90 -10.59 -1.82
N PRO A 131 0.71 -11.44 -0.80
CA PRO A 131 1.32 -12.76 -0.72
C PRO A 131 1.13 -13.57 -2.00
N ASN A 132 2.16 -14.33 -2.38
CA ASN A 132 2.06 -15.29 -3.49
C ASN A 132 1.73 -16.67 -2.94
N LYS A 133 0.50 -17.12 -3.19
CA LYS A 133 0.02 -18.43 -2.76
C LYS A 133 0.85 -19.60 -3.30
N ASP A 134 1.46 -19.46 -4.47
CA ASP A 134 2.31 -20.52 -5.07
C ASP A 134 3.52 -20.87 -4.20
N TYR A 135 3.96 -19.93 -3.34
CA TYR A 135 5.08 -20.11 -2.42
C TYR A 135 4.68 -20.65 -1.05
N ASN A 136 3.38 -20.77 -0.76
CA ASN A 136 2.92 -21.20 0.56
C ASN A 136 3.40 -22.62 0.90
N LEU A 137 3.42 -23.52 -0.08
CA LEU A 137 3.90 -24.89 0.13
C LEU A 137 5.38 -24.92 0.49
N VAL A 138 6.19 -24.10 -0.18
CA VAL A 138 7.63 -23.99 0.11
C VAL A 138 7.85 -23.46 1.52
N LEU A 139 7.11 -22.42 1.93
CA LEU A 139 7.19 -21.86 3.28
C LEU A 139 6.70 -22.83 4.35
N HIS A 140 5.61 -23.55 4.09
CA HIS A 140 5.12 -24.60 4.98
C HIS A 140 6.20 -25.65 5.25
N THR A 141 6.82 -26.16 4.19
CA THR A 141 7.85 -27.20 4.28
C THR A 141 9.11 -26.70 4.99
N LEU A 142 9.49 -25.43 4.82
CA LEU A 142 10.73 -24.88 5.36
C LEU A 142 10.60 -24.31 6.78
N LEU A 143 9.46 -23.69 7.10
CA LEU A 143 9.32 -22.86 8.31
C LEU A 143 8.21 -23.35 9.24
N GLY A 144 7.28 -24.19 8.78
CA GLY A 144 6.10 -24.61 9.52
C GLY A 144 5.21 -23.40 9.86
N GLY A 145 4.15 -23.15 9.08
CA GLY A 145 3.44 -21.88 9.27
C GLY A 145 2.24 -21.63 8.37
N LEU A 146 1.57 -22.65 7.86
CA LEU A 146 0.25 -22.46 7.28
C LEU A 146 -0.82 -22.80 8.29
N LEU A 147 -1.91 -22.04 8.25
CA LEU A 147 -3.14 -22.38 8.94
C LEU A 147 -3.81 -23.58 8.27
N GLU A 148 -4.75 -24.22 8.95
CA GLU A 148 -5.48 -25.39 8.41
C GLU A 148 -6.22 -25.07 7.09
N ASN A 149 -6.56 -23.80 6.86
CA ASN A 149 -7.17 -23.32 5.62
C ASN A 149 -6.18 -23.04 4.48
N GLY A 150 -4.87 -23.25 4.70
CA GLY A 150 -3.80 -23.05 3.72
C GLY A 150 -3.32 -21.61 3.53
N LEU A 151 -3.82 -20.67 4.34
CA LEU A 151 -3.38 -19.27 4.36
C LEU A 151 -2.19 -19.08 5.31
N ARG A 152 -1.41 -18.01 5.08
CA ARG A 152 -0.28 -17.61 5.93
C ARG A 152 -0.74 -16.94 7.22
N GLU A 153 -1.78 -16.10 7.13
CA GLU A 153 -2.31 -15.34 8.27
C GLU A 153 -3.82 -15.53 8.39
N ALA A 154 -4.33 -15.41 9.63
CA ALA A 154 -5.73 -15.75 9.95
C ALA A 154 -6.72 -14.67 9.51
N ASP A 155 -6.23 -13.46 9.29
CA ASP A 155 -6.97 -12.30 8.85
C ASP A 155 -6.96 -12.10 7.33
N HIS A 156 -6.21 -12.91 6.58
CA HIS A 156 -6.31 -12.97 5.12
C HIS A 156 -7.68 -13.50 4.71
N ARG A 157 -8.36 -12.79 3.80
CA ARG A 157 -9.59 -13.25 3.15
C ARG A 157 -9.31 -14.22 2.01
N PHE A 158 -8.19 -13.99 1.32
CA PHE A 158 -7.70 -14.80 0.22
C PHE A 158 -6.19 -14.59 0.05
N GLU A 159 -5.55 -15.46 -0.72
CA GLU A 159 -4.20 -15.21 -1.25
C GLU A 159 -4.20 -15.60 -2.73
N TRP A 160 -3.66 -14.74 -3.59
CA TRP A 160 -3.60 -15.02 -5.03
C TRP A 160 -2.37 -15.83 -5.40
N THR A 161 -2.57 -16.80 -6.27
CA THR A 161 -1.51 -17.37 -7.11
C THR A 161 -0.95 -16.31 -8.05
N GLN A 162 0.24 -16.55 -8.60
CA GLN A 162 0.81 -15.68 -9.62
C GLN A 162 -0.13 -15.51 -10.82
N SER A 163 -0.86 -16.56 -11.20
CA SER A 163 -1.80 -16.52 -12.33
C SER A 163 -3.01 -15.63 -12.05
N GLU A 164 -3.59 -15.72 -10.84
CA GLU A 164 -4.71 -14.86 -10.42
C GLU A 164 -4.29 -13.39 -10.35
N PHE A 165 -3.09 -13.11 -9.83
CA PHE A 165 -2.54 -11.76 -9.83
C PHE A 165 -2.32 -11.22 -11.26
N GLN A 166 -1.87 -12.05 -12.19
CA GLN A 166 -1.69 -11.64 -13.59
C GLN A 166 -3.02 -11.33 -14.30
N LEU A 167 -4.11 -12.00 -13.94
CA LEU A 167 -5.45 -11.65 -14.44
C LEU A 167 -5.88 -10.26 -13.95
N LEU A 168 -5.64 -9.94 -12.67
CA LEU A 168 -5.82 -8.58 -12.16
C LEU A 168 -4.96 -7.59 -12.96
N HIS A 169 -3.66 -7.87 -13.10
CA HIS A 169 -2.72 -7.02 -13.86
C HIS A 169 -3.24 -6.74 -15.28
N GLY A 170 -3.75 -7.75 -16.00
CA GLY A 170 -4.33 -7.57 -17.33
C GLY A 170 -5.43 -6.52 -17.40
N ASN A 171 -6.34 -6.50 -16.41
CA ASN A 171 -7.45 -5.53 -16.33
C ASN A 171 -6.96 -4.08 -16.11
N PHE A 172 -5.81 -3.89 -15.47
CA PHE A 172 -5.22 -2.57 -15.23
C PHE A 172 -4.23 -2.14 -16.32
N ALA A 173 -3.52 -3.10 -16.91
CA ALA A 173 -2.55 -2.85 -17.97
C ALA A 173 -3.21 -2.24 -19.23
N THR A 174 -4.45 -2.65 -19.54
CA THR A 174 -5.25 -2.02 -20.60
C THR A 174 -5.54 -0.54 -20.35
N SER A 175 -5.36 -0.07 -19.12
CA SER A 175 -5.55 1.32 -18.71
C SER A 175 -4.24 2.11 -18.65
N GLY A 176 -3.11 1.51 -19.02
CA GLY A 176 -1.79 2.15 -18.99
C GLY A 176 -1.11 2.22 -17.61
N LEU A 177 -1.72 1.59 -16.59
CA LEU A 177 -1.12 1.53 -15.25
C LEU A 177 -0.14 0.36 -15.15
N GLY A 178 1.08 0.65 -14.69
CA GLY A 178 2.04 -0.39 -14.32
C GLY A 178 1.67 -0.97 -12.96
N ILE A 179 1.39 -2.29 -12.91
CA ILE A 179 1.16 -3.05 -11.67
C ILE A 179 2.35 -3.99 -11.41
N GLN A 180 2.74 -4.16 -10.15
CA GLN A 180 3.87 -5.02 -9.78
C GLN A 180 3.57 -5.84 -8.53
N GLN A 181 3.51 -7.17 -8.64
CA GLN A 181 3.50 -8.05 -7.47
C GLN A 181 4.85 -7.94 -6.76
N LEU A 182 4.85 -7.57 -5.48
CA LEU A 182 6.00 -7.80 -4.62
C LEU A 182 5.74 -9.11 -3.88
N VAL A 183 6.48 -10.15 -4.28
CA VAL A 183 6.48 -11.43 -3.58
C VAL A 183 7.44 -11.30 -2.40
N ARG A 184 6.91 -11.32 -1.18
CA ARG A 184 7.74 -11.51 0.02
C ARG A 184 7.85 -13.02 0.32
N PRO A 185 9.09 -13.53 0.49
CA PRO A 185 9.29 -14.85 1.10
C PRO A 185 8.79 -14.84 2.54
#